data_AF-A0A344L8G9-F1
#
_entry.id   AF-A0A344L8G9-F1
#
_cell.length_a   1.000
_cell.length_b   1.000
_cell.length_c   1.000
_cell.angle_alpha   90.00
_cell.angle_beta   90.00
_cell.angle_gamma   90.00
#
_symmetry.space_group_name_H-M   'P 1'
#
loop_
_entity.id
_entity.type
_entity.pdbx_description
1 polymer ?
#
loop_
_entity_poly.entity_id
_entity_poly.type
_entity_poly.pdbx_seq_one_letter_code
_entity_poly.pdbx_strand_id
1 'polypeptide(L)'
;MFGLSHARTKSLAALTLAAASSSLGLVALATPASAGFVTFCEGSGGAVTVPGELRVASGKSCVLDGTRVTGSVTVEPGANLVVTGGTFDGGVAVQDDGFFDAQATKIAGDVVLTDAYGTFLSGGPVGGNVKVSAAAHPERSTYAFLSGAEVGGDVTSTVGEVYAENSEFAKSVTGTGVSYLDLTNVVVGANLSVSGATLGSVFCGGEVYGNATYTGNSHTLQIGADGPVIGCTQASYWGGNVTISDNTADVRVSNNIIRGNLAGTGNSPAPTGSDNRVRGTVSGQFENLSASASGFAARSAAVSPEAEAQAKVDQRRSAAENAAAVAGPAQL
;
A
#
# COMPACT_ATOMS: atom_id res chain seq x y z
N MET A 1 -36.03 65.64 -13.22
CA MET A 1 -35.89 65.86 -14.68
C MET A 1 -36.08 64.50 -15.34
N PHE A 2 -37.30 64.05 -15.65
CA PHE A 2 -38.16 64.45 -16.78
C PHE A 2 -37.41 64.56 -18.10
N GLY A 3 -37.70 63.63 -19.01
CA GLY A 3 -37.19 63.60 -20.38
C GLY A 3 -37.67 62.40 -21.19
N LEU A 4 -39.00 62.26 -21.35
CA LEU A 4 -39.59 61.45 -22.43
C LEU A 4 -39.17 62.03 -23.79
N SER A 5 -38.89 61.18 -24.76
CA SER A 5 -39.11 61.52 -26.18
C SER A 5 -39.74 60.35 -26.92
N HIS A 6 -40.99 60.56 -27.34
CA HIS A 6 -41.74 59.73 -28.28
C HIS A 6 -41.62 60.32 -29.69
N ALA A 7 -41.51 59.45 -30.71
CA ALA A 7 -42.04 59.58 -32.08
C ALA A 7 -41.20 58.70 -33.03
N ARG A 8 -41.70 57.99 -34.05
CA ARG A 8 -43.03 57.85 -34.66
C ARG A 8 -42.96 56.59 -35.56
N THR A 9 -44.06 55.85 -35.61
CA THR A 9 -44.43 54.77 -36.53
C THR A 9 -44.42 55.19 -38.00
N LYS A 10 -44.03 54.30 -38.94
CA LYS A 10 -44.69 54.07 -40.25
C LYS A 10 -44.44 52.66 -40.85
N SER A 11 -45.55 51.93 -41.03
CA SER A 11 -45.98 51.02 -42.11
C SER A 11 -45.13 49.85 -42.64
N LEU A 12 -45.64 48.63 -42.34
CA LEU A 12 -46.16 47.59 -43.26
C LEU A 12 -45.58 47.46 -44.69
N ALA A 13 -44.98 46.29 -44.96
CA ALA A 13 -45.14 45.56 -46.21
C ALA A 13 -45.01 44.04 -45.96
N ALA A 14 -46.04 43.29 -46.36
CA ALA A 14 -46.13 41.84 -46.34
C ALA A 14 -45.67 41.24 -47.70
N LEU A 15 -45.35 39.94 -47.71
CA LEU A 15 -45.17 38.95 -48.80
C LEU A 15 -43.88 38.14 -48.48
N THR A 16 -43.76 36.81 -48.54
CA THR A 16 -44.55 35.71 -49.11
C THR A 16 -43.96 34.37 -48.60
N LEU A 17 -44.77 33.31 -48.64
CA LEU A 17 -44.50 31.92 -48.28
C LEU A 17 -43.15 31.34 -48.80
N ALA A 18 -42.51 30.50 -47.96
CA ALA A 18 -41.96 29.22 -48.39
C ALA A 18 -41.88 28.26 -47.18
N ALA A 19 -42.64 27.17 -47.24
CA ALA A 19 -42.55 26.05 -46.31
C ALA A 19 -41.29 25.23 -46.61
N ALA A 20 -40.49 24.94 -45.59
CA ALA A 20 -39.48 23.89 -45.62
C ALA A 20 -39.48 23.18 -44.27
N SER A 21 -40.26 22.11 -44.19
CA SER A 21 -40.27 21.16 -43.08
C SER A 21 -38.97 20.34 -43.11
N SER A 22 -37.98 20.74 -42.30
CA SER A 22 -36.81 19.91 -42.02
C SER A 22 -37.09 19.05 -40.79
N SER A 23 -37.41 17.77 -41.03
CA SER A 23 -37.37 16.72 -40.01
C SER A 23 -35.93 16.58 -39.49
N LEU A 24 -35.62 17.19 -38.35
CA LEU A 24 -34.42 16.84 -37.57
C LEU A 24 -34.65 15.44 -36.98
N GLY A 25 -34.10 14.42 -37.64
CA GLY A 25 -33.93 13.11 -37.02
C GLY A 25 -32.95 13.23 -35.86
N LEU A 26 -33.42 13.02 -34.63
CA LEU A 26 -32.54 12.77 -33.49
C LEU A 26 -31.78 11.47 -33.75
N VAL A 27 -30.51 11.56 -34.10
CA VAL A 27 -29.59 10.43 -33.98
C VAL A 27 -29.32 10.25 -32.49
N ALA A 28 -30.04 9.34 -31.86
CA ALA A 28 -29.68 8.85 -30.55
C ALA A 28 -28.35 8.09 -30.69
N LEU A 29 -27.25 8.73 -30.31
CA LEU A 29 -25.99 8.04 -30.04
C LEU A 29 -26.26 7.15 -28.82
N ALA A 30 -26.63 5.89 -29.06
CA ALA A 30 -26.59 4.88 -28.01
C ALA A 30 -25.12 4.71 -27.64
N THR A 31 -24.67 5.40 -26.59
CA THR A 31 -23.45 5.03 -25.90
C THR A 31 -23.58 3.55 -25.55
N PRO A 32 -22.62 2.68 -25.89
CA PRO A 32 -22.67 1.32 -25.42
C PRO A 32 -22.70 1.38 -23.90
N ALA A 33 -23.85 1.06 -23.31
CA ALA A 33 -23.92 0.80 -21.89
C ALA A 33 -23.22 -0.54 -21.70
N SER A 34 -21.92 -0.52 -21.38
CA SER A 34 -21.32 -1.69 -20.75
C SER A 34 -21.95 -1.77 -19.36
N ALA A 35 -23.12 -2.41 -19.25
CA ALA A 35 -23.60 -2.90 -17.98
C ALA A 35 -22.58 -3.96 -17.54
N GLY A 36 -21.51 -3.52 -16.87
CA GLY A 36 -20.59 -4.43 -16.19
C GLY A 36 -21.43 -5.23 -15.21
N PHE A 37 -21.49 -6.54 -15.41
CA PHE A 37 -22.11 -7.41 -14.42
C PHE A 37 -21.29 -7.29 -13.14
N VAL A 38 -21.96 -6.90 -12.04
CA VAL A 38 -21.38 -6.91 -10.69
C VAL A 38 -21.85 -8.19 -10.03
N THR A 39 -20.91 -9.08 -9.73
CA THR A 39 -21.16 -10.31 -9.00
C THR A 39 -20.88 -10.06 -7.53
N PHE A 40 -21.87 -10.34 -6.68
CA PHE A 40 -21.71 -10.26 -5.24
C PHE A 40 -21.23 -11.60 -4.69
N CYS A 41 -20.14 -11.60 -3.93
CA CYS A 41 -19.67 -12.78 -3.23
C CYS A 41 -20.02 -12.72 -1.75
N GLU A 42 -20.69 -13.77 -1.29
CA GLU A 42 -20.90 -14.09 0.13
C GLU A 42 -20.81 -15.62 0.25
N GLY A 43 -19.94 -16.11 1.13
CA GLY A 43 -19.69 -17.55 1.29
C GLY A 43 -18.43 -18.05 0.58
N SER A 44 -18.37 -19.35 0.33
CA SER A 44 -17.20 -20.02 -0.25
C SER A 44 -17.40 -20.34 -1.74
N GLY A 45 -16.47 -19.89 -2.58
CA GLY A 45 -16.40 -20.14 -4.02
C GLY A 45 -15.15 -20.93 -4.41
N GLY A 46 -15.29 -21.85 -5.36
CA GLY A 46 -14.17 -22.61 -5.90
C GLY A 46 -13.62 -22.04 -7.22
N ALA A 47 -12.97 -22.90 -8.00
CA ALA A 47 -12.34 -22.52 -9.26
C ALA A 47 -13.40 -22.25 -10.35
N VAL A 48 -13.83 -20.99 -10.44
CA VAL A 48 -14.77 -20.48 -11.45
C VAL A 48 -14.26 -19.18 -12.05
N THR A 49 -14.84 -18.76 -13.18
CA THR A 49 -14.57 -17.44 -13.76
C THR A 49 -15.75 -16.52 -13.52
N VAL A 50 -15.52 -15.44 -12.79
CA VAL A 50 -16.48 -14.36 -12.58
C VAL A 50 -16.32 -13.32 -13.70
N PRO A 51 -17.32 -13.18 -14.60
CA PRO A 51 -17.31 -12.12 -15.59
C PRO A 51 -17.61 -10.76 -14.94
N GLY A 52 -16.86 -9.72 -15.30
CA GLY A 52 -17.04 -8.38 -14.77
C GLY A 52 -16.51 -8.21 -13.34
N GLU A 53 -17.15 -7.32 -12.60
CA GLU A 53 -16.70 -6.88 -11.28
C GLU A 53 -17.11 -7.88 -10.19
N LEU A 54 -16.26 -8.05 -9.19
CA LEU A 54 -16.58 -8.80 -7.98
C LEU A 54 -16.72 -7.84 -6.80
N ARG A 55 -17.77 -8.00 -5.99
CA ARG A 55 -18.00 -7.20 -4.80
C ARG A 55 -18.31 -8.08 -3.60
N VAL A 56 -17.57 -7.94 -2.51
CA VAL A 56 -17.95 -8.52 -1.22
C VAL A 56 -18.75 -7.46 -0.48
N ALA A 57 -20.02 -7.73 -0.21
CA ALA A 57 -20.91 -6.77 0.42
C ALA A 57 -20.51 -6.47 1.87
N SER A 58 -20.95 -5.33 2.38
CA SER A 58 -20.56 -4.77 3.68
C SER A 58 -20.80 -5.78 4.81
N GLY A 59 -19.78 -5.98 5.64
CA GLY A 59 -19.82 -6.94 6.76
C GLY A 59 -19.92 -8.42 6.35
N LYS A 60 -19.84 -8.76 5.05
CA LYS A 60 -19.87 -10.14 4.56
C LYS A 60 -18.48 -10.70 4.42
N SER A 61 -18.39 -12.02 4.37
CA SER A 61 -17.14 -12.74 4.13
C SER A 61 -17.26 -13.60 2.88
N CYS A 62 -16.22 -13.56 2.06
CA CYS A 62 -16.07 -14.33 0.85
C CYS A 62 -14.74 -15.07 0.91
N VAL A 63 -14.76 -16.38 0.67
CA VAL A 63 -13.56 -17.21 0.51
C VAL A 63 -13.53 -17.75 -0.90
N LEU A 64 -12.44 -17.53 -1.62
CA LEU A 64 -12.26 -17.96 -3.00
C LEU A 64 -11.04 -18.89 -3.12
N ASP A 65 -11.23 -20.04 -3.77
CA ASP A 65 -10.17 -21.00 -4.06
C ASP A 65 -10.05 -21.23 -5.58
N GLY A 66 -8.98 -20.73 -6.19
CA GLY A 66 -8.74 -20.86 -7.63
C GLY A 66 -9.64 -20.00 -8.53
N THR A 67 -10.36 -19.02 -7.96
CA THR A 67 -11.31 -18.18 -8.73
C THR A 67 -10.58 -17.16 -9.62
N ARG A 68 -11.09 -16.97 -10.83
CA ARG A 68 -10.65 -15.92 -11.76
C ARG A 68 -11.68 -14.81 -11.86
N VAL A 69 -11.29 -13.56 -11.64
CA VAL A 69 -12.16 -12.37 -11.81
C VAL A 69 -11.62 -11.53 -12.97
N THR A 70 -12.50 -11.22 -13.93
CA THR A 70 -12.13 -10.49 -15.15
C THR A 70 -12.17 -8.96 -15.01
N GLY A 71 -12.87 -8.45 -14.00
CA GLY A 71 -12.96 -7.03 -13.68
C GLY A 71 -12.25 -6.68 -12.37
N SER A 72 -12.61 -5.52 -11.81
CA SER A 72 -12.12 -5.07 -10.51
C SER A 72 -12.81 -5.79 -9.36
N VAL A 73 -12.10 -5.87 -8.23
CA VAL A 73 -12.60 -6.43 -6.98
C VAL A 73 -12.78 -5.32 -5.95
N THR A 74 -13.94 -5.30 -5.29
CA THR A 74 -14.21 -4.37 -4.18
C THR A 74 -14.58 -5.14 -2.92
N VAL A 75 -13.86 -4.87 -1.84
CA VAL A 75 -14.19 -5.30 -0.48
C VAL A 75 -14.83 -4.11 0.21
N GLU A 76 -16.16 -4.15 0.38
CA GLU A 76 -16.92 -3.08 1.02
C GLU A 76 -16.63 -2.95 2.53
N PRO A 77 -17.18 -1.93 3.22
CA PRO A 77 -16.86 -1.70 4.62
C PRO A 77 -17.14 -2.90 5.53
N GLY A 78 -16.17 -3.22 6.39
CA GLY A 78 -16.21 -4.37 7.31
C GLY A 78 -16.23 -5.74 6.63
N ALA A 79 -16.15 -5.81 5.30
CA ALA A 79 -16.19 -7.05 4.56
C ALA A 79 -14.81 -7.76 4.57
N ASN A 80 -14.80 -9.06 4.32
CA ASN A 80 -13.58 -9.86 4.30
C ASN A 80 -13.51 -10.67 3.01
N LEU A 81 -12.38 -10.60 2.32
CA LEU A 81 -12.09 -11.42 1.15
C LEU A 81 -10.81 -12.21 1.41
N VAL A 82 -10.92 -13.53 1.43
CA VAL A 82 -9.78 -14.46 1.54
C VAL A 82 -9.68 -15.23 0.23
N VAL A 83 -8.51 -15.24 -0.39
CA VAL A 83 -8.29 -15.82 -1.72
C VAL A 83 -7.04 -16.69 -1.71
N THR A 84 -7.18 -17.93 -2.19
CA THR A 84 -6.07 -18.84 -2.42
C THR A 84 -6.01 -19.20 -3.90
N GLY A 85 -4.85 -19.06 -4.53
CA GLY A 85 -4.64 -19.49 -5.92
C GLY A 85 -5.45 -18.72 -6.97
N GLY A 86 -5.93 -17.51 -6.67
CA GLY A 86 -6.80 -16.74 -7.56
C GLY A 86 -6.08 -16.03 -8.71
N THR A 87 -6.87 -15.48 -9.64
CA THR A 87 -6.37 -14.55 -10.68
C THR A 87 -7.34 -13.40 -10.87
N PHE A 88 -6.89 -12.17 -10.59
CA PHE A 88 -7.66 -10.95 -10.79
C PHE A 88 -7.04 -10.14 -11.93
N ASP A 89 -7.81 -9.97 -13.02
CA ASP A 89 -7.39 -9.19 -14.18
C ASP A 89 -7.48 -7.66 -13.92
N GLY A 90 -8.21 -7.27 -12.88
CA GLY A 90 -8.30 -5.89 -12.39
C GLY A 90 -7.47 -5.62 -11.14
N GLY A 91 -7.73 -4.47 -10.52
CA GLY A 91 -7.23 -4.12 -9.19
C GLY A 91 -8.21 -4.50 -8.08
N VAL A 92 -7.75 -4.36 -6.84
CA VAL A 92 -8.51 -4.62 -5.61
C VAL A 92 -8.63 -3.32 -4.82
N ALA A 93 -9.86 -2.94 -4.45
CA ALA A 93 -10.13 -1.83 -3.54
C ALA A 93 -10.71 -2.38 -2.22
N VAL A 94 -10.07 -2.07 -1.10
CA VAL A 94 -10.48 -2.45 0.25
C VAL A 94 -10.90 -1.19 0.99
N GLN A 95 -12.16 -1.15 1.40
CA GLN A 95 -12.79 0.01 2.04
C GLN A 95 -12.72 -0.11 3.58
N ASP A 96 -13.35 0.84 4.27
CA ASP A 96 -13.31 1.00 5.73
C ASP A 96 -13.48 -0.30 6.53
N ASP A 97 -12.54 -0.63 7.42
CA ASP A 97 -12.50 -1.90 8.18
C ASP A 97 -12.55 -3.19 7.34
N GLY A 98 -12.37 -3.09 6.02
CA GLY A 98 -12.30 -4.22 5.12
C GLY A 98 -10.99 -4.98 5.27
N PHE A 99 -11.03 -6.30 5.05
CA PHE A 99 -9.86 -7.18 5.10
C PHE A 99 -9.68 -7.92 3.78
N PHE A 100 -8.44 -7.95 3.28
CA PHE A 100 -8.07 -8.68 2.07
C PHE A 100 -6.85 -9.56 2.29
N ASP A 101 -7.04 -10.87 2.21
CA ASP A 101 -6.00 -11.89 2.29
C ASP A 101 -5.87 -12.58 0.93
N ALA A 102 -4.69 -12.52 0.33
CA ALA A 102 -4.41 -13.12 -0.96
C ALA A 102 -3.14 -13.98 -0.90
N GLN A 103 -3.32 -15.29 -1.06
CA GLN A 103 -2.26 -16.28 -1.07
C GLN A 103 -2.15 -16.90 -2.46
N ALA A 104 -0.93 -16.97 -2.98
CA ALA A 104 -0.60 -17.47 -4.33
C ALA A 104 -1.52 -16.90 -5.42
N THR A 105 -1.94 -15.63 -5.28
CA THR A 105 -2.97 -15.01 -6.12
C THR A 105 -2.37 -13.91 -6.99
N LYS A 106 -2.58 -14.00 -8.30
CA LYS A 106 -2.12 -12.98 -9.25
C LYS A 106 -3.11 -11.81 -9.29
N ILE A 107 -2.63 -10.59 -9.15
CA ILE A 107 -3.42 -9.36 -9.25
C ILE A 107 -2.78 -8.47 -10.33
N ALA A 108 -3.49 -8.17 -11.40
CA ALA A 108 -2.92 -7.38 -12.49
C ALA A 108 -2.85 -5.88 -12.18
N GLY A 109 -3.82 -5.36 -11.42
CA GLY A 109 -3.92 -3.94 -11.09
C GLY A 109 -3.32 -3.54 -9.75
N ASP A 110 -3.73 -2.36 -9.27
CA ASP A 110 -3.39 -1.84 -7.94
C ASP A 110 -4.15 -2.58 -6.83
N VAL A 111 -3.54 -2.67 -5.65
CA VAL A 111 -4.21 -3.01 -4.39
C VAL A 111 -4.28 -1.73 -3.54
N VAL A 112 -5.49 -1.25 -3.29
CA VAL A 112 -5.72 0.04 -2.61
C VAL A 112 -6.54 -0.16 -1.34
N LEU A 113 -5.96 0.21 -0.21
CA LEU A 113 -6.59 0.19 1.11
C LEU A 113 -6.94 1.63 1.52
N THR A 114 -8.23 1.87 1.76
CA THR A 114 -8.76 3.15 2.25
C THR A 114 -9.50 2.92 3.56
N ASP A 115 -8.90 3.32 4.67
CA ASP A 115 -9.41 3.11 6.04
C ASP A 115 -9.62 1.61 6.39
N ALA A 116 -8.99 0.72 5.64
CA ALA A 116 -9.14 -0.72 5.75
C ALA A 116 -8.59 -1.27 7.07
N TYR A 117 -9.08 -2.44 7.48
CA TYR A 117 -8.51 -3.19 8.59
C TYR A 117 -7.09 -3.67 8.26
N GLY A 118 -6.89 -4.22 7.06
CA GLY A 118 -5.56 -4.56 6.58
C GLY A 118 -5.54 -5.50 5.39
N THR A 119 -4.33 -5.81 4.93
CA THR A 119 -4.11 -6.80 3.88
C THR A 119 -2.94 -7.72 4.20
N PHE A 120 -3.06 -8.96 3.75
CA PHE A 120 -1.98 -9.93 3.70
C PHE A 120 -1.81 -10.41 2.26
N LEU A 121 -0.61 -10.22 1.70
CA LEU A 121 -0.27 -10.64 0.33
C LEU A 121 0.88 -11.64 0.39
N SER A 122 0.67 -12.85 -0.13
CA SER A 122 1.69 -13.89 -0.09
C SER A 122 1.83 -14.67 -1.39
N GLY A 123 3.05 -14.81 -1.89
CA GLY A 123 3.43 -15.69 -3.01
C GLY A 123 2.90 -15.33 -4.40
N GLY A 124 2.03 -14.32 -4.53
CA GLY A 124 1.41 -13.92 -5.80
C GLY A 124 1.85 -12.54 -6.27
N PRO A 125 2.02 -12.32 -7.59
CA PRO A 125 2.46 -11.02 -8.11
C PRO A 125 1.31 -10.01 -8.15
N VAL A 126 1.60 -8.78 -7.72
CA VAL A 126 0.79 -7.57 -7.90
C VAL A 126 1.42 -6.73 -9.01
N GLY A 127 0.74 -6.62 -10.14
CA GLY A 127 1.25 -5.88 -11.31
C GLY A 127 1.29 -4.37 -11.09
N GLY A 128 0.36 -3.84 -10.28
CA GLY A 128 0.26 -2.44 -9.94
C GLY A 128 0.94 -2.05 -8.63
N ASN A 129 0.42 -0.98 -8.03
CA ASN A 129 0.88 -0.42 -6.77
C ASN A 129 0.16 -1.05 -5.58
N VAL A 130 0.80 -1.04 -4.41
CA VAL A 130 0.13 -1.26 -3.12
C VAL A 130 0.04 0.08 -2.40
N LYS A 131 -1.18 0.58 -2.16
CA LYS A 131 -1.43 1.89 -1.56
C LYS A 131 -2.25 1.75 -0.29
N VAL A 132 -1.76 2.29 0.81
CA VAL A 132 -2.42 2.25 2.13
C VAL A 132 -2.60 3.67 2.65
N SER A 133 -3.85 4.00 2.97
CA SER A 133 -4.22 5.30 3.52
C SER A 133 -5.38 5.15 4.51
N ALA A 134 -5.43 6.01 5.52
CA ALA A 134 -6.56 6.12 6.44
C ALA A 134 -6.89 7.61 6.60
N ALA A 135 -7.93 8.05 5.88
CA ALA A 135 -8.35 9.44 5.89
C ALA A 135 -9.40 9.71 6.98
N ALA A 136 -10.28 8.75 7.24
CA ALA A 136 -11.33 8.86 8.23
C ALA A 136 -10.92 8.35 9.61
N HIS A 137 -10.06 7.33 9.67
CA HIS A 137 -9.71 6.61 10.91
C HIS A 137 -8.20 6.39 11.09
N PRO A 138 -7.37 7.45 11.14
CA PRO A 138 -5.92 7.32 11.25
C PRO A 138 -5.45 6.68 12.58
N GLU A 139 -6.33 6.61 13.58
CA GLU A 139 -6.07 5.96 14.87
C GLU A 139 -6.14 4.43 14.82
N ARG A 140 -6.72 3.85 13.77
CA ARG A 140 -6.84 2.39 13.65
C ARG A 140 -5.52 1.79 13.18
N SER A 141 -5.17 0.64 13.77
CA SER A 141 -4.02 -0.17 13.37
C SER A 141 -4.27 -0.88 12.04
N THR A 142 -4.34 -0.14 10.94
CA THR A 142 -4.32 -0.71 9.59
C THR A 142 -2.97 -1.38 9.36
N TYR A 143 -2.95 -2.54 8.72
CA TYR A 143 -1.69 -3.18 8.35
C TYR A 143 -1.62 -3.58 6.87
N ALA A 144 -0.41 -3.59 6.33
CA ALA A 144 -0.08 -4.22 5.06
C ALA A 144 1.12 -5.15 5.26
N PHE A 145 0.86 -6.44 5.21
CA PHE A 145 1.84 -7.49 5.42
C PHE A 145 2.08 -8.26 4.13
N LEU A 146 3.34 -8.37 3.73
CA LEU A 146 3.75 -8.99 2.48
C LEU A 146 4.79 -10.08 2.75
N SER A 147 4.53 -11.31 2.31
CA SER A 147 5.45 -12.44 2.55
C SER A 147 5.64 -13.24 1.27
N GLY A 148 6.86 -13.22 0.71
CA GLY A 148 7.10 -13.83 -0.60
C GLY A 148 6.37 -13.11 -1.74
N ALA A 149 6.07 -11.81 -1.61
CA ALA A 149 5.28 -11.06 -2.57
C ALA A 149 6.17 -10.39 -3.63
N GLU A 150 5.63 -10.26 -4.85
CA GLU A 150 6.24 -9.47 -5.93
C GLU A 150 5.31 -8.30 -6.26
N VAL A 151 5.81 -7.06 -6.20
CA VAL A 151 5.04 -5.86 -6.55
C VAL A 151 5.73 -5.10 -7.68
N GLY A 152 5.03 -4.97 -8.81
CA GLY A 152 5.52 -4.30 -10.01
C GLY A 152 5.51 -2.76 -9.92
N GLY A 153 4.63 -2.19 -9.09
CA GLY A 153 4.52 -0.76 -8.82
C GLY A 153 5.19 -0.32 -7.52
N ASP A 154 4.81 0.87 -7.06
CA ASP A 154 5.26 1.40 -5.77
C ASP A 154 4.46 0.77 -4.61
N VAL A 155 5.11 0.64 -3.46
CA VAL A 155 4.44 0.38 -2.17
C VAL A 155 4.45 1.67 -1.37
N THR A 156 3.26 2.22 -1.10
CA THR A 156 3.12 3.47 -0.36
C THR A 156 2.14 3.31 0.79
N SER A 157 2.56 3.71 1.98
CA SER A 157 1.67 3.79 3.15
C SER A 157 1.78 5.14 3.84
N THR A 158 0.64 5.71 4.22
CA THR A 158 0.56 6.93 5.04
C THR A 158 0.11 6.68 6.47
N VAL A 159 -0.03 5.42 6.88
CA VAL A 159 -0.60 5.02 8.18
C VAL A 159 -0.21 3.58 8.52
N GLY A 160 -0.30 3.23 9.81
CA GLY A 160 -0.39 1.84 10.20
C GLY A 160 0.92 1.06 10.10
N GLU A 161 0.81 -0.25 10.05
CA GLU A 161 1.93 -1.18 10.14
C GLU A 161 2.29 -1.72 8.76
N VAL A 162 3.54 -1.52 8.31
CA VAL A 162 4.03 -2.10 7.07
C VAL A 162 5.13 -3.11 7.41
N TYR A 163 4.89 -4.37 7.07
CA TYR A 163 5.87 -5.43 7.22
C TYR A 163 6.03 -6.16 5.88
N ALA A 164 7.25 -6.36 5.43
CA ALA A 164 7.51 -7.23 4.31
C ALA A 164 8.73 -8.13 4.53
N GLU A 165 8.58 -9.38 4.12
CA GLU A 165 9.64 -10.36 4.15
C GLU A 165 9.75 -11.14 2.86
N ASN A 166 10.98 -11.53 2.51
CA ASN A 166 11.25 -12.40 1.36
C ASN A 166 10.58 -11.88 0.06
N SER A 167 10.47 -10.56 -0.09
CA SER A 167 9.62 -9.91 -1.10
C SER A 167 10.42 -9.02 -2.04
N GLU A 168 9.92 -8.86 -3.27
CA GLU A 168 10.55 -8.05 -4.31
C GLU A 168 9.64 -6.89 -4.74
N PHE A 169 10.19 -5.68 -4.71
CA PHE A 169 9.53 -4.44 -5.08
C PHE A 169 10.24 -3.84 -6.28
N ALA A 170 9.60 -3.84 -7.45
CA ALA A 170 10.22 -3.33 -8.67
C ALA A 170 10.46 -1.81 -8.64
N LYS A 171 9.70 -1.08 -7.81
CA LYS A 171 9.77 0.38 -7.66
C LYS A 171 10.09 0.79 -6.22
N SER A 172 9.57 1.94 -5.79
CA SER A 172 9.92 2.53 -4.50
C SER A 172 9.03 1.98 -3.40
N VAL A 173 9.58 1.95 -2.19
CA VAL A 173 8.84 1.67 -0.96
C VAL A 173 8.85 2.93 -0.11
N THR A 174 7.67 3.44 0.24
CA THR A 174 7.50 4.68 1.00
C THR A 174 6.57 4.49 2.19
N GLY A 175 7.03 4.85 3.39
CA GLY A 175 6.22 4.96 4.60
C GLY A 175 6.27 6.37 5.14
N THR A 176 5.12 7.04 5.27
CA THR A 176 5.03 8.40 5.82
C THR A 176 4.01 8.42 6.96
N GLY A 177 4.44 8.76 8.18
CA GLY A 177 3.53 8.79 9.34
C GLY A 177 3.00 7.40 9.74
N VAL A 178 3.70 6.35 9.34
CA VAL A 178 3.36 4.96 9.70
C VAL A 178 3.66 4.66 11.17
N SER A 179 3.08 3.60 11.71
CA SER A 179 3.52 3.01 12.98
C SER A 179 4.96 2.52 12.84
N TYR A 180 5.21 1.63 11.88
CA TYR A 180 6.54 1.19 11.49
C TYR A 180 6.56 0.75 10.03
N LEU A 181 7.76 0.69 9.45
CA LEU A 181 8.01 0.06 8.16
C LEU A 181 9.21 -0.87 8.33
N ASP A 182 8.94 -2.17 8.34
CA ASP A 182 9.94 -3.19 8.62
C ASP A 182 10.11 -4.10 7.40
N LEU A 183 11.34 -4.23 6.94
CA LEU A 183 11.72 -4.93 5.73
C LEU A 183 12.83 -5.94 6.02
N THR A 184 12.56 -7.22 5.76
CA THR A 184 13.50 -8.32 6.02
C THR A 184 13.70 -9.17 4.76
N ASN A 185 14.95 -9.34 4.30
CA ASN A 185 15.24 -10.10 3.09
C ASN A 185 14.40 -9.63 1.89
N VAL A 186 14.40 -8.32 1.62
CA VAL A 186 13.64 -7.74 0.51
C VAL A 186 14.56 -7.12 -0.53
N VAL A 187 14.06 -7.00 -1.76
CA VAL A 187 14.70 -6.24 -2.82
C VAL A 187 13.83 -5.04 -3.19
N VAL A 188 14.40 -3.83 -3.12
CA VAL A 188 13.76 -2.58 -3.57
C VAL A 188 14.49 -2.06 -4.79
N GLY A 189 13.85 -2.12 -5.95
CA GLY A 189 14.42 -1.74 -7.25
C GLY A 189 14.64 -0.24 -7.42
N ALA A 190 13.96 0.60 -6.64
CA ALA A 190 14.14 2.05 -6.64
C ALA A 190 14.44 2.58 -5.23
N ASN A 191 13.75 3.65 -4.79
CA ASN A 191 14.08 4.33 -3.54
C ASN A 191 13.34 3.71 -2.35
N LEU A 192 13.95 3.82 -1.17
CA LEU A 192 13.30 3.55 0.12
C LEU A 192 13.18 4.86 0.90
N SER A 193 11.97 5.23 1.32
CA SER A 193 11.77 6.43 2.13
C SER A 193 10.90 6.11 3.34
N VAL A 194 11.41 6.40 4.53
CA VAL A 194 10.67 6.27 5.79
C VAL A 194 10.72 7.59 6.54
N SER A 195 9.56 8.23 6.70
CA SER A 195 9.44 9.52 7.34
C SER A 195 8.37 9.53 8.43
N GLY A 196 8.69 10.04 9.61
CA GLY A 196 7.70 10.20 10.68
C GLY A 196 7.17 8.87 11.25
N ALA A 197 7.91 7.77 11.11
CA ALA A 197 7.50 6.49 11.69
C ALA A 197 7.55 6.56 13.22
N THR A 198 6.42 6.28 13.86
CA THR A 198 6.25 6.54 15.30
C THR A 198 6.91 5.47 16.18
N LEU A 199 7.01 4.23 15.71
CA LEU A 199 7.69 3.11 16.36
C LEU A 199 9.01 2.74 15.67
N GLY A 200 9.37 3.48 14.62
CA GLY A 200 10.64 3.33 13.91
C GLY A 200 10.57 2.44 12.68
N SER A 201 11.70 1.84 12.31
CA SER A 201 11.83 1.05 11.09
C SER A 201 13.03 0.12 11.16
N VAL A 202 12.86 -1.05 10.57
CA VAL A 202 13.90 -2.06 10.41
C VAL A 202 14.15 -2.32 8.93
N PHE A 203 15.43 -2.38 8.55
CA PHE A 203 15.86 -2.95 7.28
C PHE A 203 16.95 -3.99 7.56
N CYS A 204 16.71 -5.24 7.19
CA CYS A 204 17.61 -6.36 7.46
C CYS A 204 17.78 -7.27 6.24
N GLY A 205 19.03 -7.60 5.91
CA GLY A 205 19.38 -8.65 4.95
C GLY A 205 18.85 -8.43 3.54
N GLY A 206 18.52 -7.19 3.16
CA GLY A 206 17.93 -6.85 1.87
C GLY A 206 18.84 -5.99 0.98
N GLU A 207 18.28 -5.60 -0.15
CA GLU A 207 18.92 -4.75 -1.15
C GLU A 207 18.03 -3.55 -1.51
N VAL A 208 18.59 -2.34 -1.54
CA VAL A 208 17.93 -1.15 -2.11
C VAL A 208 18.80 -0.59 -3.21
N TYR A 209 18.29 -0.55 -4.44
CA TYR A 209 19.06 -0.13 -5.61
C TYR A 209 19.09 1.39 -5.81
N GLY A 210 18.07 2.10 -5.34
CA GLY A 210 18.02 3.56 -5.33
C GLY A 210 18.58 4.17 -4.03
N ASN A 211 18.14 5.38 -3.72
CA ASN A 211 18.50 6.06 -2.47
C ASN A 211 17.59 5.62 -1.32
N ALA A 212 18.11 5.65 -0.11
CA ALA A 212 17.39 5.42 1.11
C ALA A 212 17.36 6.68 1.99
N THR A 213 16.18 7.07 2.48
CA THR A 213 16.00 8.22 3.38
C THR A 213 15.21 7.84 4.63
N TYR A 214 15.73 8.21 5.79
CA TYR A 214 15.07 8.04 7.09
C TYR A 214 15.02 9.38 7.82
N THR A 215 13.83 9.98 7.94
CA THR A 215 13.68 11.34 8.50
C THR A 215 12.57 11.46 9.53
N GLY A 216 12.83 12.12 10.66
CA GLY A 216 11.78 12.42 11.64
C GLY A 216 11.17 11.19 12.33
N ASN A 217 11.86 10.05 12.32
CA ASN A 217 11.40 8.81 12.93
C ASN A 217 11.72 8.76 14.43
N SER A 218 10.92 8.01 15.19
CA SER A 218 11.03 7.83 16.64
C SER A 218 11.35 6.38 17.02
N HIS A 219 11.56 6.13 18.32
CA HIS A 219 11.89 4.81 18.89
C HIS A 219 13.17 4.16 18.33
N THR A 220 13.10 3.26 17.36
CA THR A 220 14.27 2.53 16.88
C THR A 220 14.40 2.54 15.36
N LEU A 221 15.56 2.96 14.86
CA LEU A 221 15.95 2.71 13.48
C LEU A 221 17.05 1.66 13.47
N GLN A 222 16.76 0.48 12.93
CA GLN A 222 17.73 -0.60 12.74
C GLN A 222 18.00 -0.75 11.25
N ILE A 223 19.20 -0.38 10.81
CA ILE A 223 19.58 -0.35 9.41
C ILE A 223 20.76 -1.30 9.24
N GLY A 224 20.47 -2.50 8.76
CA GLY A 224 21.41 -3.61 8.64
C GLY A 224 21.33 -4.60 9.81
N ALA A 225 22.49 -5.18 10.15
CA ALA A 225 22.61 -6.31 11.08
C ALA A 225 22.62 -5.90 12.58
N ASP A 226 22.61 -6.91 13.46
CA ASP A 226 22.95 -6.80 14.90
C ASP A 226 22.19 -5.70 15.66
N GLY A 227 20.94 -5.46 15.28
CA GLY A 227 20.09 -4.50 15.96
C GLY A 227 19.16 -5.13 17.01
N PRO A 228 18.52 -4.28 17.81
CA PRO A 228 17.83 -4.68 19.03
C PRO A 228 16.41 -5.20 18.75
N VAL A 229 15.91 -5.04 17.52
CA VAL A 229 14.52 -5.37 17.15
C VAL A 229 14.43 -6.77 16.58
N ILE A 230 15.28 -7.07 15.59
CA ILE A 230 15.39 -8.41 15.01
C ILE A 230 16.87 -8.80 14.93
N GLY A 231 17.15 -10.06 15.26
CA GLY A 231 18.47 -10.64 15.04
C GLY A 231 18.70 -10.85 13.56
N CYS A 232 19.64 -10.09 13.00
CA CYS A 232 19.99 -10.11 11.59
C CYS A 232 21.49 -10.24 11.47
N THR A 233 22.00 -11.25 10.77
CA THR A 233 23.44 -11.48 10.60
C THR A 233 23.94 -11.18 9.19
N GLN A 234 23.02 -11.06 8.24
CA GLN A 234 23.32 -10.80 6.84
C GLN A 234 23.58 -9.30 6.61
N ALA A 235 24.56 -9.00 5.75
CA ALA A 235 24.83 -7.63 5.36
C ALA A 235 23.68 -7.10 4.48
N SER A 236 23.33 -5.82 4.65
CA SER A 236 22.38 -5.14 3.78
C SER A 236 23.10 -4.34 2.69
N TYR A 237 22.58 -4.37 1.47
CA TYR A 237 23.18 -3.70 0.32
C TYR A 237 22.41 -2.44 -0.08
N TRP A 238 23.15 -1.36 -0.34
CA TRP A 238 22.60 -0.08 -0.74
C TRP A 238 23.31 0.41 -2.00
N GLY A 239 22.59 0.42 -3.12
CA GLY A 239 23.08 0.87 -4.42
C GLY A 239 23.25 2.40 -4.50
N GLY A 240 22.36 3.15 -3.86
CA GLY A 240 22.40 4.61 -3.77
C GLY A 240 22.94 5.14 -2.44
N ASN A 241 22.59 6.39 -2.15
CA ASN A 241 22.93 7.05 -0.90
C ASN A 241 21.99 6.62 0.22
N VAL A 242 22.51 6.54 1.44
CA VAL A 242 21.72 6.35 2.67
C VAL A 242 21.80 7.65 3.47
N THR A 243 20.66 8.32 3.65
CA THR A 243 20.55 9.58 4.41
C THR A 243 19.63 9.40 5.60
N ILE A 244 20.13 9.63 6.81
CA ILE A 244 19.38 9.42 8.05
C ILE A 244 19.47 10.70 8.88
N SER A 245 18.42 11.51 8.93
CA SER A 245 18.48 12.86 9.53
C SER A 245 17.26 13.18 10.39
N ASP A 246 17.46 14.05 11.37
CA ASP A 246 16.39 14.63 12.20
C ASP A 246 15.51 13.58 12.91
N ASN A 247 16.09 12.43 13.26
CA ASN A 247 15.38 11.37 13.98
C ASN A 247 15.57 11.52 15.51
N THR A 248 14.50 11.29 16.26
CA THR A 248 14.54 11.11 17.73
C THR A 248 14.68 9.64 18.13
N ALA A 249 14.77 8.75 17.14
CA ALA A 249 15.00 7.34 17.31
C ALA A 249 16.43 7.04 17.79
N ASP A 250 16.59 5.91 18.48
CA ASP A 250 17.86 5.22 18.62
C ASP A 250 18.27 4.61 17.27
N VAL A 251 19.19 5.31 16.58
CA VAL A 251 19.66 4.94 15.25
C VAL A 251 20.86 4.00 15.35
N ARG A 252 20.69 2.78 14.84
CA ARG A 252 21.74 1.78 14.65
C ARG A 252 21.95 1.47 13.19
N VAL A 253 23.17 1.68 12.71
CA VAL A 253 23.58 1.40 11.34
C VAL A 253 24.76 0.45 11.36
N SER A 254 24.53 -0.83 11.09
CA SER A 254 25.60 -1.84 11.20
C SER A 254 25.62 -2.84 10.05
N ASN A 255 26.82 -3.30 9.68
CA ASN A 255 27.04 -4.32 8.65
C ASN A 255 26.36 -4.00 7.30
N ASN A 256 26.53 -2.77 6.83
CA ASN A 256 26.00 -2.33 5.53
C ASN A 256 27.10 -2.27 4.47
N ILE A 257 26.75 -2.59 3.22
CA ILE A 257 27.57 -2.33 2.03
C ILE A 257 26.89 -1.20 1.26
N ILE A 258 27.45 0.01 1.33
CA ILE A 258 26.87 1.21 0.74
C ILE A 258 27.73 1.65 -0.44
N ARG A 259 27.18 1.58 -1.64
CA ARG A 259 27.86 2.03 -2.86
C ARG A 259 27.87 3.55 -2.97
N GLY A 260 26.81 4.22 -2.53
CA GLY A 260 26.74 5.67 -2.44
C GLY A 260 27.37 6.22 -1.16
N ASN A 261 26.82 7.34 -0.69
CA ASN A 261 27.23 8.02 0.53
C ASN A 261 26.42 7.54 1.74
N LEU A 262 27.03 7.62 2.93
CA LEU A 262 26.33 7.53 4.22
C LEU A 262 26.38 8.90 4.90
N ALA A 263 25.23 9.51 5.13
CA ALA A 263 25.17 10.88 5.62
C ALA A 263 23.98 11.13 6.56
N GLY A 264 24.11 12.18 7.36
CA GLY A 264 22.99 12.76 8.06
C GLY A 264 23.35 13.54 9.32
N THR A 265 22.39 14.36 9.75
CA THR A 265 22.53 15.30 10.86
C THR A 265 21.22 15.38 11.65
N GLY A 266 21.25 15.99 12.84
CA GLY A 266 20.03 16.23 13.62
C GLY A 266 19.45 15.00 14.32
N ASN A 267 20.12 13.85 14.28
CA ASN A 267 19.70 12.66 15.02
C ASN A 267 20.05 12.82 16.51
N SER A 268 19.08 12.53 17.38
CA SER A 268 19.22 12.61 18.83
C SER A 268 18.47 11.46 19.50
N PRO A 269 19.17 10.48 20.13
CA PRO A 269 20.61 10.43 20.38
C PRO A 269 21.47 10.32 19.10
N ALA A 270 22.78 10.54 19.23
CA ALA A 270 23.70 10.36 18.12
C ALA A 270 23.69 8.90 17.61
N PRO A 271 23.78 8.66 16.29
CA PRO A 271 23.76 7.31 15.73
C PRO A 271 24.93 6.45 16.25
N THR A 272 24.68 5.16 16.38
CA THR A 272 25.70 4.14 16.71
C THR A 272 25.79 3.09 15.62
N GLY A 273 26.87 2.33 15.59
CA GLY A 273 27.01 1.26 14.61
C GLY A 273 28.45 0.81 14.35
N SER A 274 28.59 -0.26 13.59
CA SER A 274 29.88 -0.82 13.20
C SER A 274 29.84 -1.51 11.84
N ASP A 275 31.00 -1.87 11.31
CA ASP A 275 31.11 -2.78 10.14
C ASP A 275 30.45 -2.28 8.85
N ASN A 276 30.23 -0.97 8.71
CA ASN A 276 29.74 -0.37 7.48
C ASN A 276 30.87 -0.17 6.47
N ARG A 277 30.71 -0.72 5.27
CA ARG A 277 31.62 -0.55 4.14
C ARG A 277 31.01 0.45 3.17
N VAL A 278 31.48 1.70 3.22
CA VAL A 278 30.98 2.79 2.40
C VAL A 278 31.99 3.09 1.29
N ARG A 279 31.56 3.03 0.03
CA ARG A 279 32.40 3.37 -1.13
C ARG A 279 32.42 4.87 -1.42
N GLY A 280 31.29 5.55 -1.19
CA GLY A 280 31.20 7.00 -1.28
C GLY A 280 31.76 7.68 -0.02
N THR A 281 31.25 8.87 0.28
CA THR A 281 31.65 9.62 1.46
C THR A 281 30.81 9.24 2.67
N VAL A 282 31.45 9.19 3.84
CA VAL A 282 30.78 9.20 5.15
C VAL A 282 30.81 10.64 5.67
N SER A 283 29.69 11.18 6.15
CA SER A 283 29.63 12.58 6.61
C SER A 283 28.63 12.80 7.75
N GLY A 284 28.78 13.93 8.44
CA GLY A 284 27.89 14.33 9.52
C GLY A 284 28.07 13.47 10.77
N GLN A 285 26.97 13.03 11.37
CA GLN A 285 27.02 12.23 12.61
C GLN A 285 27.51 10.79 12.41
N PHE A 286 27.82 10.38 11.16
CA PHE A 286 28.24 9.03 10.81
C PHE A 286 29.76 8.86 10.67
N GLU A 287 30.54 9.94 10.68
CA GLU A 287 32.01 9.88 10.52
C GLU A 287 32.71 9.13 11.68
N ASN A 288 32.12 9.19 12.88
CA ASN A 288 32.67 8.60 14.10
C ASN A 288 31.59 7.83 14.87
N LEU A 289 30.99 6.82 14.22
CA LEU A 289 30.04 5.93 14.90
C LEU A 289 30.73 5.24 16.09
N SER A 290 30.12 5.36 17.27
CA SER A 290 30.53 4.56 18.42
C SER A 290 29.97 3.14 18.29
N ALA A 291 30.72 2.18 18.84
CA ALA A 291 30.18 0.85 19.07
C ALA A 291 28.96 0.96 19.99
N SER A 292 27.90 0.22 19.66
CA SER A 292 26.60 0.36 20.31
C SER A 292 26.71 0.18 21.83
N ALA A 293 26.39 1.22 22.60
CA ALA A 293 26.16 1.09 24.03
C ALA A 293 24.76 0.50 24.22
N SER A 294 24.69 -0.69 24.80
CA SER A 294 23.49 -1.52 25.01
C SER A 294 22.54 -0.95 26.08
N GLY A 295 22.15 0.33 25.95
CA GLY A 295 21.40 1.08 26.97
C GLY A 295 19.97 1.48 26.61
N PHE A 296 19.56 1.40 25.34
CA PHE A 296 18.17 1.67 24.95
C PHE A 296 17.39 0.36 24.94
N ALA A 297 16.26 0.36 25.66
CA ALA A 297 15.27 -0.69 25.49
C ALA A 297 14.77 -0.63 24.05
N ALA A 298 15.07 -1.66 23.27
CA ALA A 298 14.32 -1.95 22.05
C ALA A 298 12.82 -1.85 22.35
N ARG A 299 11.98 -1.69 21.33
CA ARG A 299 10.64 -2.28 21.45
C ARG A 299 10.88 -3.76 21.79
N SER A 300 10.64 -4.13 23.04
CA SER A 300 11.01 -5.44 23.55
C SER A 300 10.09 -6.46 22.89
N ALA A 301 10.54 -7.04 21.78
CA ALA A 301 9.84 -8.11 21.12
C ALA A 301 10.09 -9.39 21.95
N ALA A 302 9.22 -9.66 22.93
CA ALA A 302 9.11 -10.99 23.51
C ALA A 302 8.71 -12.04 22.44
N VAL A 303 8.20 -11.55 21.31
CA VAL A 303 7.76 -12.28 20.11
C VAL A 303 8.32 -11.53 18.89
N SER A 304 8.77 -12.23 17.84
CA SER A 304 9.28 -11.57 16.63
C SER A 304 8.17 -10.77 15.92
N PRO A 305 8.49 -9.65 15.24
CA PRO A 305 7.50 -8.88 14.46
C PRO A 305 6.73 -9.74 13.44
N GLU A 306 7.41 -10.71 12.84
CA GLU A 306 6.83 -11.72 11.94
C GLU A 306 5.70 -12.52 12.63
N ALA A 307 5.97 -13.07 13.81
CA ALA A 307 4.98 -13.88 14.53
C ALA A 307 3.80 -13.05 15.02
N GLU A 308 4.03 -11.78 15.40
CA GLU A 308 2.94 -10.85 15.73
C GLU A 308 2.07 -10.52 14.51
N ALA A 309 2.71 -10.25 13.37
CA ALA A 309 2.03 -9.99 12.10
C ALA A 309 1.17 -11.18 11.67
N GLN A 310 1.75 -12.38 11.73
CA GLN A 310 1.07 -13.63 11.39
C GLN A 310 -0.14 -13.90 12.31
N ALA A 311 0.02 -13.70 13.62
CA ALA A 311 -1.08 -13.90 14.57
C ALA A 311 -2.30 -12.99 14.30
N LYS A 312 -2.06 -11.72 13.92
CA LYS A 312 -3.13 -10.78 13.54
C LYS A 312 -3.86 -11.26 12.29
N VAL A 313 -3.11 -11.68 11.28
CA VAL A 313 -3.67 -12.19 10.02
C VAL A 313 -4.48 -13.46 10.26
N ASP A 314 -3.93 -14.43 10.97
CA ASP A 314 -4.59 -15.70 11.26
C ASP A 314 -5.89 -15.49 12.04
N GLN A 315 -5.91 -14.55 12.98
CA GLN A 315 -7.12 -14.20 13.72
C GLN A 315 -8.23 -13.69 12.77
N ARG A 316 -7.92 -12.73 11.90
CA ARG A 316 -8.93 -12.14 11.00
C ARG A 316 -9.34 -13.11 9.89
N ARG A 317 -8.38 -13.87 9.33
CA ARG A 317 -8.64 -14.92 8.34
C ARG A 317 -9.57 -15.99 8.90
N SER A 318 -9.27 -16.52 10.09
CA SER A 318 -10.11 -17.54 10.73
C SER A 318 -11.55 -17.04 10.95
N ALA A 319 -11.72 -15.78 11.34
CA ALA A 319 -13.05 -15.18 11.48
C ALA A 319 -13.78 -15.06 10.13
N ALA A 320 -13.08 -14.64 9.08
CA ALA A 320 -13.62 -14.53 7.72
C ALA A 320 -14.03 -15.89 7.15
N GLU A 321 -13.19 -16.92 7.29
CA GLU A 321 -13.45 -18.29 6.84
C GLU A 321 -14.66 -18.90 7.56
N ASN A 322 -14.75 -18.73 8.89
CA ASN A 322 -15.90 -19.19 9.66
C ASN A 322 -17.20 -18.51 9.21
N ALA A 323 -17.18 -17.20 8.97
CA ALA A 323 -18.35 -16.46 8.50
C ALA A 323 -18.76 -16.88 7.08
N ALA A 324 -17.80 -17.13 6.18
CA ALA A 324 -18.08 -17.65 4.84
C ALA A 324 -18.66 -19.07 4.89
N ALA A 325 -18.11 -19.95 5.74
CA ALA A 325 -18.63 -21.31 5.92
C ALA A 325 -20.09 -21.32 6.42
N VAL A 326 -20.45 -20.40 7.31
CA VAL A 326 -21.84 -20.22 7.78
C VAL A 326 -22.77 -19.74 6.66
N ALA A 327 -22.29 -18.86 5.78
CA ALA A 327 -23.07 -18.38 4.64
C ALA A 327 -23.27 -19.47 3.56
N GLY A 328 -22.38 -20.46 3.48
CA GLY A 328 -22.46 -21.58 2.55
C GLY A 328 -21.80 -21.27 1.20
N PRO A 329 -22.18 -21.98 0.12
CA PRO A 329 -21.59 -21.77 -1.20
C PRO A 329 -21.93 -20.38 -1.77
N ALA A 330 -20.91 -19.68 -2.28
CA ALA A 330 -21.08 -18.42 -2.97
C ALA A 330 -21.77 -18.62 -4.34
N GLN A 331 -22.63 -17.68 -4.73
CA GLN A 331 -23.31 -17.68 -6.03
C GLN A 331 -22.48 -16.91 -7.06
N LEU A 332 -21.49 -17.58 -7.66
CA LEU A 332 -20.50 -17.01 -8.59
C LEU A 332 -20.69 -17.48 -10.03
#